data_AF-A0A969J8B3-F1
#
_entry.id   AF-A0A969J8B3-F1
#
_cell.length_a   1.000
_cell.length_b   1.000
_cell.length_c   1.000
_cell.angle_alpha   90.00
_cell.angle_beta   90.00
_cell.angle_gamma   90.00
#
_symmetry.space_group_name_H-M   'P 1'
#
loop_
_entity.id
_entity.type
_entity.pdbx_description
1 polymer ?
#
loop_
_entity_poly.entity_id
_entity_poly.type
_entity_poly.pdbx_seq_one_letter_code
_entity_poly.pdbx_strand_id
1 'polypeptide(L)'
;MAKTATEIPSPSPLTGKALLQKVKALGNLPRRETAKLCGYYTATKEDEMRANMTEFYDALLAAKGISLDPGRSKDGRGREASFRACVHRNGSLVIGANYTQSMGLEPGDQFEIRLGHKHIHLIQVEGKADENFDEEE
;
A
#
# COMPACT_ATOMS: atom_id res chain seq x y z
N MET A 1 -37.47 7.54 -30.99
CA MET A 1 -38.09 7.83 -29.67
C MET A 1 -37.75 6.69 -28.72
N ALA A 2 -37.33 6.81 -27.48
CA ALA A 2 -36.77 7.87 -26.64
C ALA A 2 -36.35 7.14 -25.34
N LYS A 3 -35.12 7.39 -24.86
CA LYS A 3 -34.61 7.32 -23.47
C LYS A 3 -33.12 6.97 -23.46
N THR A 4 -32.30 7.94 -23.82
CA THR A 4 -30.99 8.15 -23.21
C THR A 4 -31.24 8.43 -21.72
N ALA A 5 -31.15 7.40 -20.90
CA ALA A 5 -31.06 7.59 -19.45
C ALA A 5 -29.65 8.11 -19.17
N THR A 6 -29.56 9.41 -18.93
CA THR A 6 -28.39 10.06 -18.34
C THR A 6 -28.15 9.43 -16.97
N GLU A 7 -27.41 8.33 -16.91
CA GLU A 7 -27.03 7.71 -15.64
C GLU A 7 -25.95 8.57 -15.00
N ILE A 8 -26.38 9.30 -13.97
CA ILE A 8 -25.53 10.07 -13.08
C ILE A 8 -24.47 9.09 -12.51
N PRO A 9 -23.16 9.37 -12.67
CA PRO A 9 -22.13 8.54 -12.06
C PRO A 9 -22.38 8.49 -10.56
N SER A 10 -22.52 7.28 -10.00
CA SER A 10 -22.76 7.13 -8.57
C SER A 10 -21.54 7.65 -7.81
N PRO A 11 -21.71 8.61 -6.87
CA PRO A 11 -20.58 9.20 -6.13
C PRO A 11 -19.97 8.21 -5.12
N SER A 12 -20.68 7.13 -4.79
CA SER A 12 -20.22 6.05 -3.93
C SER A 12 -19.94 4.77 -4.74
N PRO A 13 -18.84 4.05 -4.45
CA PRO A 13 -18.54 2.78 -5.11
C PRO A 13 -19.60 1.74 -4.74
N LEU A 14 -20.27 1.18 -5.75
CA LEU A 14 -21.24 0.12 -5.55
C LEU A 14 -20.51 -1.17 -5.21
N THR A 15 -20.89 -1.87 -4.14
CA THR A 15 -20.23 -3.12 -3.73
C THR A 15 -21.20 -4.30 -3.74
N GLY A 16 -20.64 -5.53 -3.80
CA GLY A 16 -21.41 -6.77 -3.66
C GLY A 16 -22.44 -7.00 -4.76
N LYS A 17 -23.66 -7.40 -4.38
CA LYS A 17 -24.74 -7.78 -5.31
C LYS A 17 -25.20 -6.63 -6.21
N ALA A 18 -25.15 -5.39 -5.70
CA ALA A 18 -25.53 -4.19 -6.47
C ALA A 18 -24.57 -3.95 -7.64
N LEU A 19 -23.26 -4.16 -7.42
CA LEU A 19 -22.26 -4.09 -8.47
C LEU A 19 -22.51 -5.14 -9.56
N LEU A 20 -22.78 -6.39 -9.18
CA LEU A 20 -23.04 -7.47 -10.15
C LEU A 20 -24.29 -7.20 -11.00
N GLN A 21 -25.34 -6.63 -10.42
CA GLN A 21 -26.54 -6.25 -11.16
C GLN A 21 -26.26 -5.13 -12.16
N LYS A 22 -25.57 -4.06 -11.75
CA LYS A 22 -25.19 -2.97 -12.65
C LYS A 22 -24.23 -3.42 -13.74
N VAL A 23 -23.22 -4.23 -13.42
CA VAL A 23 -22.26 -4.75 -14.41
C VAL A 23 -22.96 -5.67 -15.43
N LYS A 24 -23.96 -6.46 -15.00
CA LYS A 24 -24.77 -7.24 -15.93
C LYS A 24 -25.65 -6.36 -16.84
N ALA A 25 -26.23 -5.30 -16.30
CA ALA A 25 -27.02 -4.34 -17.09
C ALA A 25 -26.15 -3.54 -18.08
N LEU A 26 -24.92 -3.21 -17.69
CA LEU A 26 -23.97 -2.40 -18.46
C LEU A 26 -22.96 -3.24 -19.26
N GLY A 27 -23.17 -4.55 -19.38
CA GLY A 27 -22.24 -5.49 -20.03
C GLY A 27 -21.99 -5.24 -21.53
N ASN A 28 -22.75 -4.34 -22.15
CA ASN A 28 -22.55 -3.88 -23.53
C ASN A 28 -21.51 -2.75 -23.65
N LEU A 29 -21.09 -2.13 -22.55
CA LEU A 29 -20.15 -1.00 -22.54
C LEU A 29 -18.72 -1.46 -22.24
N PRO A 30 -17.69 -0.70 -22.67
CA PRO A 30 -16.31 -1.00 -22.33
C PRO A 30 -16.11 -0.95 -20.81
N ARG A 31 -15.30 -1.88 -20.28
CA ARG A 31 -15.09 -2.04 -18.82
C ARG A 31 -14.67 -0.75 -18.11
N ARG A 32 -13.92 0.13 -18.79
CA ARG A 32 -13.53 1.45 -18.27
C ARG A 32 -14.72 2.37 -17.98
N GLU A 33 -15.73 2.38 -18.84
CA GLU A 33 -16.93 3.20 -18.64
C GLU A 33 -17.82 2.60 -17.55
N THR A 34 -17.95 1.27 -17.52
CA THR A 34 -18.69 0.59 -16.45
C THR A 34 -18.09 0.86 -15.06
N ALA A 35 -16.76 0.94 -14.96
CA ALA A 35 -16.07 1.28 -13.71
C ALA A 35 -16.40 2.71 -13.26
N LYS A 36 -16.39 3.68 -14.18
CA LYS A 36 -16.79 5.07 -13.91
C LYS A 36 -18.25 5.15 -13.43
N LEU A 37 -19.16 4.47 -14.12
CA LEU A 37 -20.59 4.42 -13.76
C LEU A 37 -20.86 3.73 -12.43
N CYS A 38 -19.99 2.79 -12.02
CA CYS A 38 -20.08 2.09 -10.74
C CYS A 38 -19.41 2.85 -9.57
N GLY A 39 -18.87 4.06 -9.81
CA GLY A 39 -18.23 4.89 -8.77
C GLY A 39 -16.74 4.60 -8.55
N TYR A 40 -16.10 3.81 -9.42
CA TYR A 40 -14.66 3.52 -9.36
C TYR A 40 -13.87 4.49 -10.22
N TYR A 41 -13.88 5.77 -9.82
CA TYR A 41 -13.10 6.81 -10.45
C TYR A 41 -12.46 7.71 -9.41
N THR A 42 -11.30 8.26 -9.75
CA THR A 42 -10.66 9.31 -8.98
C THR A 42 -10.78 10.60 -9.77
N ALA A 43 -11.41 11.61 -9.18
CA ALA A 43 -11.42 12.97 -9.73
C ALA A 43 -10.08 13.63 -9.43
N THR A 44 -9.32 13.95 -10.48
CA THR A 44 -8.10 14.76 -10.36
C THR A 44 -8.47 16.25 -10.39
N LYS A 45 -7.61 17.14 -9.86
CA LYS A 45 -7.85 18.59 -9.81
C LYS A 45 -8.13 19.25 -11.18
N GLU A 46 -7.79 18.56 -12.27
CA GLU A 46 -7.96 19.02 -13.66
C GLU A 46 -9.23 18.48 -14.33
N ASP A 47 -10.24 18.06 -13.57
CA ASP A 47 -11.52 17.51 -14.07
C ASP A 47 -11.38 16.22 -14.94
N GLU A 48 -10.17 15.67 -15.01
CA GLU A 48 -9.91 14.41 -15.68
C GLU A 48 -10.35 13.24 -14.78
N MET A 49 -11.41 12.54 -15.19
CA MET A 49 -11.90 11.34 -14.51
C MET A 49 -11.08 10.11 -14.91
N ARG A 50 -10.15 9.72 -14.04
CA ARG A 50 -9.38 8.47 -14.18
C ARG A 50 -10.16 7.31 -13.56
N ALA A 51 -10.44 6.27 -14.36
CA ALA A 51 -11.09 5.05 -13.88
C ALA A 51 -10.11 4.19 -13.08
N ASN A 52 -10.47 3.80 -11.86
CA ASN A 52 -9.67 2.90 -11.04
C ASN A 52 -10.06 1.44 -11.31
N MET A 53 -9.41 0.84 -12.32
CA MET A 53 -9.72 -0.53 -12.73
C MET A 53 -9.36 -1.56 -11.65
N THR A 54 -8.34 -1.30 -10.83
CA THR A 54 -7.90 -2.22 -9.77
C THR A 54 -9.01 -2.39 -8.73
N GLU A 55 -9.51 -1.29 -8.17
CA GLU A 55 -10.59 -1.33 -7.18
C GLU A 55 -11.88 -1.92 -7.74
N PHE A 56 -12.18 -1.67 -9.02
CA PHE A 56 -13.33 -2.27 -9.69
C PHE A 56 -13.21 -3.80 -9.79
N TYR A 57 -12.02 -4.31 -10.13
CA TYR A 57 -11.77 -5.75 -10.18
C TYR A 57 -11.78 -6.39 -8.79
N ASP A 58 -11.19 -5.73 -7.80
CA ASP A 58 -11.21 -6.20 -6.41
C ASP A 58 -12.65 -6.30 -5.90
N ALA A 59 -13.49 -5.31 -6.19
CA ALA A 59 -14.90 -5.33 -5.81
C ALA A 59 -15.72 -6.39 -6.58
N LEU A 60 -15.40 -6.65 -7.86
CA LEU A 60 -15.99 -7.75 -8.62
C LEU A 60 -15.63 -9.12 -8.03
N LEU A 61 -14.38 -9.30 -7.62
CA LEU A 61 -13.88 -10.53 -7.01
C LEU A 61 -14.50 -10.72 -5.62
N ALA A 62 -14.53 -9.66 -4.80
CA ALA A 62 -15.21 -9.65 -3.51
C ALA A 62 -16.71 -9.96 -3.65
N ALA A 63 -17.38 -9.37 -4.64
CA ALA A 63 -18.80 -9.65 -4.91
C ALA A 63 -19.08 -11.10 -5.35
N LYS A 64 -18.07 -11.77 -5.94
CA LYS A 64 -18.11 -13.21 -6.27
C LYS A 64 -17.73 -14.12 -5.10
N GLY A 65 -17.45 -13.55 -3.93
CA GLY A 65 -17.06 -14.30 -2.73
C GLY A 65 -15.56 -14.66 -2.68
N ILE A 66 -14.74 -14.08 -3.56
CA ILE A 66 -13.29 -14.18 -3.47
C ILE A 66 -12.82 -13.00 -2.63
N SER A 67 -12.66 -13.23 -1.33
CA SER A 67 -12.10 -12.24 -0.41
C SER A 67 -10.63 -12.03 -0.73
N LEU A 68 -10.32 -11.05 -1.57
CA LEU A 68 -9.00 -10.44 -1.59
C LEU A 68 -8.90 -9.65 -0.30
N ASP A 69 -7.97 -10.03 0.57
CA ASP A 69 -7.75 -9.37 1.84
C ASP A 69 -7.56 -7.85 1.64
N PRO A 70 -8.53 -7.00 2.06
CA PRO A 70 -8.41 -5.55 1.92
C PRO A 70 -7.36 -4.97 2.89
N GLY A 71 -6.73 -5.81 3.72
CA GLY A 71 -5.70 -5.46 4.69
C GLY A 71 -4.37 -5.00 4.09
N ARG A 72 -4.15 -5.12 2.77
CA ARG A 72 -3.10 -4.32 2.11
C ARG A 72 -3.59 -2.89 1.94
N SER A 73 -3.55 -2.18 3.07
CA SER A 73 -3.72 -0.74 3.17
C SER A 73 -3.03 -0.06 1.98
N LYS A 74 -3.75 0.85 1.32
CA LYS A 74 -3.34 1.63 0.14
C LYS A 74 -2.01 2.38 0.29
N ASP A 75 -1.38 2.37 1.46
CA ASP A 75 -0.10 2.99 1.78
C ASP A 75 1.14 2.09 1.53
N GLY A 76 0.97 0.87 1.04
CA GLY A 76 2.06 -0.09 0.88
C GLY A 76 2.70 -0.15 -0.51
N ARG A 77 3.04 0.97 -1.18
CA ARG A 77 3.96 0.93 -2.35
C ARG A 77 5.42 0.69 -1.94
N GLY A 78 5.63 -0.02 -0.83
CA GLY A 78 6.94 -0.40 -0.34
C GLY A 78 7.41 -1.67 -1.02
N ARG A 79 8.66 -1.68 -1.49
CA ARG A 79 9.38 -2.93 -1.73
C ARG A 79 9.50 -3.66 -0.39
N GLU A 80 9.33 -4.97 -0.40
CA GLU A 80 9.66 -5.79 0.75
C GLU A 80 11.11 -5.49 1.16
N ALA A 81 11.34 -5.37 2.48
CA ALA A 81 12.66 -5.10 3.01
C ALA A 81 13.60 -6.23 2.56
N SER A 82 14.55 -5.92 1.70
CA SER A 82 15.42 -6.93 1.10
C SER A 82 16.56 -7.37 2.04
N PHE A 83 16.54 -6.90 3.29
CA PHE A 83 17.55 -7.05 4.35
C PHE A 83 18.99 -6.83 3.87
N ARG A 84 19.16 -5.98 2.84
CA ARG A 84 20.43 -5.66 2.19
C ARG A 84 20.52 -4.16 1.99
N ALA A 85 21.62 -3.57 2.42
CA ALA A 85 21.98 -2.18 2.17
C ALA A 85 23.31 -2.12 1.44
N CYS A 86 23.43 -1.24 0.44
CA CYS A 86 24.66 -1.00 -0.29
C CYS A 86 25.29 0.31 0.18
N VAL A 87 26.62 0.33 0.29
CA VAL A 87 27.36 1.56 0.57
C VAL A 87 27.23 2.50 -0.64
N HIS A 88 26.81 3.73 -0.39
CA HIS A 88 26.69 4.74 -1.43
C HIS A 88 28.08 5.25 -1.86
N ARG A 89 28.18 5.96 -3.01
CA ARG A 89 29.46 6.46 -3.53
C ARG A 89 30.17 7.45 -2.60
N ASN A 90 29.43 8.08 -1.70
CA ASN A 90 29.94 8.97 -0.65
C ASN A 90 30.49 8.22 0.58
N GLY A 91 30.42 6.89 0.61
CA GLY A 91 30.86 6.07 1.75
C GLY A 91 29.84 5.92 2.87
N SER A 92 28.62 6.46 2.75
CA SER A 92 27.57 6.30 3.78
C SER A 92 26.79 5.00 3.60
N LEU A 93 26.44 4.36 4.72
CA LEU A 93 25.46 3.28 4.80
C LEU A 93 24.15 3.85 5.36
N VAL A 94 23.07 3.76 4.57
CA VAL A 94 21.75 4.28 4.98
C VAL A 94 20.84 3.11 5.35
N ILE A 95 20.24 3.18 6.53
CA ILE A 95 19.21 2.24 6.97
C ILE A 95 17.87 2.75 6.46
N GLY A 96 17.18 1.94 5.67
CA GLY A 96 15.85 2.28 5.16
C GLY A 96 14.78 2.31 6.25
N ALA A 97 13.76 3.15 6.07
CA ALA A 97 12.67 3.34 7.03
C ALA A 97 11.91 2.05 7.39
N ASN A 98 11.87 1.06 6.50
CA ASN A 98 11.23 -0.22 6.79
C ASN A 98 11.90 -0.95 7.97
N TYR A 99 13.23 -0.85 8.12
CA TYR A 99 13.93 -1.50 9.23
C TYR A 99 13.71 -0.76 10.53
N THR A 100 13.78 0.58 10.51
CA THR A 100 13.53 1.39 11.71
C THR A 100 12.09 1.24 12.19
N GLN A 101 11.12 1.18 11.28
CA GLN A 101 9.71 0.90 11.61
C GLN A 101 9.50 -0.52 12.15
N SER A 102 10.17 -1.52 11.58
CA SER A 102 10.08 -2.91 12.05
C SER A 102 10.71 -3.08 13.44
N MET A 103 11.75 -2.30 13.75
CA MET A 103 12.37 -2.22 15.08
C MET A 103 11.63 -1.27 16.05
N GLY A 104 10.63 -0.53 15.59
CA GLY A 104 9.87 0.41 16.43
C GLY A 104 10.66 1.65 16.86
N LEU A 105 11.70 2.03 16.12
CA LEU A 105 12.56 3.17 16.46
C LEU A 105 11.86 4.50 16.21
N GLU A 106 12.07 5.44 17.13
CA GLU A 106 11.48 6.77 17.08
C GLU A 106 12.52 7.85 16.72
N PRO A 107 12.09 9.00 16.15
CA PRO A 107 12.98 10.11 15.91
C PRO A 107 13.55 10.66 17.23
N GLY A 108 14.84 10.46 17.47
CA GLY A 108 15.51 10.85 18.71
C GLY A 108 16.39 9.74 19.29
N ASP A 109 16.17 8.50 18.87
CA ASP A 109 16.99 7.36 19.27
C ASP A 109 18.44 7.52 18.82
N GLN A 110 19.36 7.24 19.73
CA GLN A 110 20.80 7.33 19.49
C GLN A 110 21.42 5.95 19.57
N PHE A 111 22.43 5.72 18.73
CA PHE A 111 23.16 4.47 18.67
C PHE A 111 24.65 4.72 18.83
N GLU A 112 25.30 3.96 19.70
CA GLU A 112 26.75 3.87 19.77
C GLU A 112 27.23 2.95 18.64
N ILE A 113 28.18 3.43 17.85
CA ILE A 113 28.76 2.67 16.74
C ILE A 113 30.04 1.99 17.24
N ARG A 114 30.02 0.67 17.34
CA ARG A 114 31.23 -0.13 17.61
C ARG A 114 31.71 -0.82 16.33
N LEU A 115 32.98 -0.62 16.03
CA LEU A 115 33.64 -1.24 14.87
C LEU A 115 34.26 -2.58 15.27
N GLY A 116 33.73 -3.67 14.73
CA GLY A 116 34.39 -4.97 14.77
C GLY A 116 35.25 -5.21 13.52
N HIS A 117 35.95 -6.35 13.50
CA HIS A 117 36.85 -6.70 12.39
C HIS A 117 36.13 -6.92 11.04
N LYS A 118 34.82 -7.22 11.06
CA LYS A 118 33.98 -7.41 9.85
C LYS A 118 32.51 -6.96 10.00
N HIS A 119 32.11 -6.43 11.15
CA HIS A 119 30.73 -6.04 11.44
C HIS A 119 30.73 -4.67 12.12
N ILE A 120 29.68 -3.90 11.87
CA ILE A 120 29.39 -2.66 12.60
C ILE A 120 28.26 -3.01 13.56
N HIS A 121 28.53 -2.88 14.86
CA HIS A 121 27.52 -3.02 15.89
C HIS A 121 26.93 -1.66 16.18
N LEU A 122 25.60 -1.57 16.08
CA LEU A 122 24.84 -0.41 16.50
C LEU A 122 24.16 -0.78 17.82
N ILE A 123 24.60 -0.16 18.91
CA ILE A 123 24.06 -0.41 20.24
C ILE A 123 23.17 0.77 20.59
N GLN A 124 21.87 0.53 20.83
CA GLN A 124 20.97 1.60 21.22
C GLN A 124 21.41 2.16 22.56
N VAL A 125 21.66 3.46 22.62
CA VAL A 125 21.99 4.15 23.86
C VAL A 125 20.67 4.55 24.52
N GLU A 126 19.88 3.55 24.91
CA GLU A 126 18.84 3.82 25.90
C GLU A 126 19.52 4.16 27.23
N GLY A 127 18.97 5.11 27.97
CA GLY A 127 19.46 5.46 29.29
C GLY A 127 19.36 4.26 30.24
N LYS A 128 20.39 3.43 30.29
CA LYS A 128 20.56 2.27 31.19
C LYS A 128 19.34 1.33 31.26
N ALA A 129 19.32 0.33 30.39
CA ALA A 129 18.86 -0.98 30.78
C ALA A 129 19.92 -1.99 30.32
N ASP A 130 20.61 -2.57 31.31
CA ASP A 130 21.48 -3.72 31.15
C ASP A 130 20.66 -4.89 30.59
N GLU A 131 20.71 -5.12 29.28
CA GLU A 131 20.43 -6.44 28.73
C GLU A 131 21.74 -6.99 28.16
N ASN A 132 22.41 -7.79 28.99
CA ASN A 132 23.47 -8.71 28.59
C ASN A 132 22.96 -9.57 27.43
N PHE A 133 23.40 -9.28 26.21
CA PHE A 133 23.45 -10.29 25.15
C PHE A 133 24.67 -11.18 25.42
N ASP A 134 24.52 -12.08 26.38
CA ASP A 134 25.32 -13.30 26.43
C ASP A 134 24.79 -14.23 25.33
N GLU A 135 25.41 -14.20 24.15
CA GLU A 135 25.33 -15.32 23.21
C GLU A 135 26.68 -16.07 23.23
N GLU A 136 26.67 -17.17 23.98
CA GLU A 136 27.52 -18.33 23.76
C GLU A 136 27.22 -18.91 22.36
N GLU A 137 28.16 -18.79 21.44
CA GLU A 137 28.81 -19.86 20.62
C GLU A 137 29.62 -19.27 19.45
#